data_AF-A0A4Y8PCD9-F1
#
_entry.id   AF-A0A4Y8PCD9-F1
#
_cell.length_a   1.000
_cell.length_b   1.000
_cell.length_c   1.000
_cell.angle_alpha   90.00
_cell.angle_beta   90.00
_cell.angle_gamma   90.00
#
_symmetry.space_group_name_H-M   'P 1'
#
loop_
_entity.id
_entity.type
_entity.pdbx_description
1 polymer ?
#
loop_
_entity_poly.entity_id
_entity_poly.type
_entity_poly.pdbx_seq_one_letter_code
_entity_poly.pdbx_strand_id
1 'polypeptide(L)'
;MKDLSNECLDWEGRPVDCTQCPHKDLKSRGKCKKGEACIQDRYAKRIERFFERNPTLARSYLMHPYFEIRAIALRHVDGHHQIRMSMDPDDTVRMSAAYYVPKKFLLRLRFDKSREVRIRAAGLLEGLDLVPMLIDPDYYVRQIVARKIPLEWLIFMVSDPEAAVRIEVAKRIGEEGLNILANDLNEDVRLTVVSRLDSNELSRFINDPSWKVRFEVVRRIHPGSLQIFCQDQDSFVREFAKLRMEELYGQTQNNQLKKGWEKKKDDEREGHQ
;
A
#
# COMPACT_ATOMS: atom_id res chain seq x y z
N MET A 1 23.65 -5.31 17.14
CA MET A 1 22.95 -6.56 16.73
C MET A 1 24.02 -7.56 16.34
N LYS A 2 24.05 -8.77 16.92
CA LYS A 2 24.94 -9.84 16.44
C LYS A 2 24.54 -10.17 15.01
N ASP A 3 25.51 -10.20 14.11
CA ASP A 3 25.31 -10.65 12.74
C ASP A 3 25.03 -12.16 12.74
N LEU A 4 23.75 -12.51 12.83
CA LEU A 4 23.26 -13.89 12.77
C LEU A 4 23.62 -14.58 11.44
N SER A 5 24.12 -13.84 10.43
CA SER A 5 24.59 -14.44 9.18
C SER A 5 25.86 -15.28 9.37
N ASN A 6 26.62 -15.13 10.45
CA ASN A 6 27.85 -15.91 10.64
C ASN A 6 27.65 -17.24 11.39
N GLU A 7 26.56 -17.39 12.14
CA GLU A 7 26.29 -18.62 12.89
C GLU A 7 25.47 -19.61 12.02
N CYS A 8 26.06 -20.76 11.68
CA CYS A 8 25.39 -21.84 10.95
C CYS A 8 24.64 -22.73 11.95
N LEU A 9 23.49 -22.26 12.42
CA LEU A 9 22.62 -22.98 13.34
C LEU A 9 21.47 -23.65 12.58
N ASP A 10 21.04 -24.79 13.07
CA ASP A 10 19.82 -25.46 12.62
C ASP A 10 18.57 -24.81 13.23
N TRP A 11 17.40 -25.31 12.81
CA TRP A 11 16.10 -24.81 13.26
C TRP A 11 15.81 -25.07 14.74
N GLU A 12 16.58 -25.95 15.40
CA GLU A 12 16.57 -26.15 16.86
C GLU A 12 17.57 -25.23 17.59
N GLY A 13 18.37 -24.46 16.84
CA GLY A 13 19.39 -23.56 17.36
C GLY A 13 20.73 -24.23 17.65
N ARG A 14 20.96 -25.47 17.17
CA ARG A 14 22.22 -26.20 17.34
C ARG A 14 23.14 -25.98 16.14
N PRO A 15 24.47 -26.09 16.30
CA PRO A 15 25.38 -25.99 15.15
C PRO A 15 25.08 -27.04 14.09
N VAL A 16 24.92 -26.62 12.84
CA VAL A 16 24.68 -27.53 11.71
C VAL A 16 25.82 -28.54 11.59
N ASP A 17 25.49 -29.83 11.71
CA ASP A 17 26.42 -30.93 11.55
C ASP A 17 26.24 -31.64 10.21
N CYS A 18 27.24 -31.54 9.32
CA CYS A 18 27.20 -32.21 8.02
C CYS A 18 27.46 -33.72 8.12
N THR A 19 28.02 -34.23 9.21
CA THR A 19 28.39 -35.65 9.35
C THR A 19 27.16 -36.54 9.53
N GLN A 20 26.14 -36.03 10.22
CA GLN A 20 24.85 -36.70 10.46
C GLN A 20 23.77 -36.32 9.44
N CYS A 21 24.09 -35.47 8.46
CA CYS A 21 23.11 -35.00 7.48
C CYS A 21 22.71 -36.12 6.50
N PRO A 22 21.40 -36.35 6.27
CA PRO A 22 20.94 -37.36 5.31
C PRO A 22 21.38 -37.08 3.86
N HIS A 23 21.78 -35.84 3.56
CA HIS A 23 22.22 -35.38 2.24
C HIS A 23 23.74 -35.21 2.14
N LYS A 24 24.52 -35.96 2.90
CA LYS A 24 25.99 -35.87 2.91
C LYS A 24 26.61 -36.13 1.52
N ASP A 25 25.95 -36.91 0.67
CA ASP A 25 26.35 -37.18 -0.71
C ASP A 25 26.17 -35.97 -1.63
N LEU A 26 25.20 -35.08 -1.36
CA LEU A 26 25.02 -33.84 -2.13
C LEU A 26 26.21 -32.89 -1.98
N LYS A 27 26.93 -32.96 -0.85
CA LYS A 27 28.10 -32.14 -0.60
C LYS A 27 29.22 -32.41 -1.60
N SER A 28 29.50 -33.68 -1.91
CA SER A 28 30.54 -34.05 -2.87
C SER A 28 30.19 -33.64 -4.31
N ARG A 29 28.91 -33.46 -4.59
CA ARG A 29 28.38 -32.98 -5.89
C ARG A 29 28.22 -31.46 -5.97
N GLY A 30 28.66 -30.71 -4.95
CA GLY A 30 28.51 -29.24 -4.89
C GLY A 30 27.06 -28.76 -4.77
N LYS A 31 26.14 -29.67 -4.45
CA LYS A 31 24.69 -29.40 -4.41
C LYS A 31 24.21 -28.81 -3.08
N CYS A 32 25.06 -28.81 -2.05
CA CYS A 32 24.84 -28.09 -0.79
C CYS A 32 26.17 -27.59 -0.21
N LYS A 33 26.13 -26.56 0.65
CA LYS A 33 27.30 -26.01 1.35
C LYS A 33 26.87 -25.32 2.65
N LYS A 34 27.49 -25.69 3.78
CA LYS A 34 27.25 -25.08 5.11
C LYS A 34 27.53 -23.57 5.04
N GLY A 35 26.66 -22.77 5.64
CA GLY A 35 26.73 -21.30 5.60
C GLY A 35 26.20 -20.67 4.32
N GLU A 36 25.90 -21.45 3.29
CA GLU A 36 25.52 -20.94 1.96
C GLU A 36 24.20 -21.55 1.47
N ALA A 37 24.11 -22.87 1.28
CA ALA A 37 22.94 -23.58 0.81
C ALA A 37 22.77 -24.87 1.62
N CYS A 38 21.87 -24.87 2.60
CA CYS A 38 21.73 -25.97 3.55
C CYS A 38 20.28 -26.11 4.02
N ILE A 39 19.72 -27.33 3.90
CA ILE A 39 18.36 -27.64 4.33
C ILE A 39 18.20 -27.71 5.85
N GLN A 40 19.29 -27.97 6.57
CA GLN A 40 19.25 -28.06 8.04
C GLN A 40 19.33 -26.69 8.70
N ASP A 41 19.74 -25.64 7.97
CA ASP A 41 19.96 -24.31 8.53
C ASP A 41 18.64 -23.61 8.84
N ARG A 42 18.58 -22.80 9.90
CA ARG A 42 17.39 -22.00 10.25
C ARG A 42 17.18 -20.79 9.36
N TYR A 43 18.21 -20.34 8.65
CA TYR A 43 18.12 -19.12 7.86
C TYR A 43 17.44 -19.39 6.51
N ALA A 44 16.25 -18.82 6.32
CA ALA A 44 15.40 -19.03 5.14
C ALA A 44 16.15 -18.93 3.80
N LYS A 45 17.03 -17.94 3.61
CA LYS A 45 17.78 -17.78 2.34
C LYS A 45 18.73 -18.95 2.04
N ARG A 46 19.24 -19.64 3.06
CA ARG A 46 20.09 -20.83 2.88
C ARG A 46 19.27 -22.05 2.53
N ILE A 47 18.06 -22.18 3.10
CA ILE A 47 17.10 -23.22 2.73
C ILE A 47 16.61 -23.01 1.29
N GLU A 48 16.29 -21.77 0.91
CA GLU A 48 15.90 -21.40 -0.45
C GLU A 48 16.96 -21.79 -1.48
N ARG A 49 18.22 -21.37 -1.27
CA ARG A 49 19.34 -21.79 -2.13
C ARG A 49 19.57 -23.30 -2.17
N PHE A 50 19.24 -24.02 -1.10
CA PHE A 50 19.30 -25.48 -1.10
C PHE A 50 18.27 -26.08 -2.06
N PHE A 51 17.01 -25.62 -2.02
CA PHE A 51 15.97 -26.11 -2.92
C PHE A 51 16.14 -25.64 -4.36
N GLU A 52 16.72 -24.46 -4.60
CA GLU A 52 17.12 -24.03 -5.96
C GLU A 52 18.12 -25.01 -6.60
N ARG A 53 19.06 -25.54 -5.80
CA ARG A 53 20.05 -26.53 -6.27
C ARG A 53 19.47 -27.94 -6.38
N ASN A 54 18.46 -28.25 -5.58
CA ASN A 54 17.88 -29.58 -5.39
C ASN A 54 16.34 -29.60 -5.40
N PRO A 55 15.69 -29.13 -6.49
CA PRO A 55 14.24 -28.94 -6.50
C PRO A 55 13.47 -30.25 -6.33
N THR A 56 14.02 -31.38 -6.81
CA THR A 56 13.40 -32.71 -6.69
C THR A 56 13.23 -33.20 -5.25
N LEU A 57 13.97 -32.63 -4.29
CA LEU A 57 13.86 -32.98 -2.88
C LEU A 57 12.70 -32.26 -2.18
N ALA A 58 12.14 -31.19 -2.74
CA ALA A 58 11.15 -30.37 -2.05
C ALA A 58 9.94 -31.17 -1.56
N ARG A 59 9.48 -32.14 -2.36
CA ARG A 59 8.34 -32.99 -2.01
C ARG A 59 8.56 -33.79 -0.72
N SER A 60 9.77 -34.27 -0.46
CA SER A 60 10.05 -35.05 0.76
C SER A 60 10.06 -34.20 2.04
N TYR A 61 10.07 -32.87 1.89
CA TYR A 61 10.16 -31.92 2.99
C TYR A 61 8.83 -31.26 3.35
N LEU A 62 7.73 -31.60 2.67
CA LEU A 62 6.40 -31.03 2.94
C LEU A 62 5.80 -31.44 4.29
N MET A 63 6.37 -32.43 4.98
CA MET A 63 5.95 -32.86 6.33
C MET A 63 7.02 -32.54 7.39
N HIS A 64 8.02 -31.73 7.05
CA HIS A 64 9.10 -31.39 7.96
C HIS A 64 8.56 -30.60 9.17
N PRO A 65 9.04 -30.85 10.41
CA PRO A 65 8.54 -30.17 11.61
C PRO A 65 8.74 -28.65 11.54
N TYR A 66 9.86 -28.20 11.00
CA TYR A 66 10.13 -26.78 10.80
C TYR A 66 9.31 -26.20 9.64
N PHE A 67 8.43 -25.25 9.97
CA PHE A 67 7.48 -24.65 9.03
C PHE A 67 8.16 -23.92 7.86
N GLU A 68 9.30 -23.27 8.07
CA GLU A 68 9.96 -22.53 6.98
C GLU A 68 10.52 -23.43 5.89
N ILE A 69 10.93 -24.65 6.23
CA ILE A 69 11.30 -25.64 5.23
C ILE A 69 10.07 -26.02 4.40
N ARG A 70 8.91 -26.22 5.02
CA ARG A 70 7.66 -26.51 4.31
C ARG A 70 7.23 -25.34 3.42
N ALA A 71 7.30 -24.11 3.92
CA ALA A 71 6.91 -22.89 3.22
C ALA A 71 7.78 -22.63 1.98
N ILE A 72 9.09 -22.88 2.07
CA ILE A 72 10.05 -22.68 0.97
C ILE A 72 9.97 -23.83 -0.04
N ALA A 73 9.82 -25.08 0.41
CA ALA A 73 9.68 -26.25 -0.45
C ALA A 73 8.50 -26.11 -1.44
N LEU A 74 7.45 -25.38 -1.04
CA LEU A 74 6.23 -25.19 -1.80
C LEU A 74 6.44 -24.65 -3.24
N ARG A 75 7.47 -23.81 -3.44
CA ARG A 75 7.82 -23.27 -4.77
C ARG A 75 8.22 -24.35 -5.78
N HIS A 76 8.70 -25.50 -5.30
CA HIS A 76 9.34 -26.53 -6.10
C HIS A 76 8.51 -27.83 -6.22
N VAL A 77 7.24 -27.80 -5.79
CA VAL A 77 6.33 -28.96 -5.87
C VAL A 77 5.16 -28.70 -6.82
N ASP A 78 4.50 -29.75 -7.28
CA ASP A 78 3.36 -29.66 -8.17
C ASP A 78 2.11 -29.05 -7.50
N GLY A 79 1.16 -28.62 -8.34
CA GLY A 79 -0.05 -27.92 -7.89
C GLY A 79 -0.91 -28.70 -6.90
N HIS A 80 -0.94 -30.03 -6.95
CA HIS A 80 -1.71 -30.82 -5.97
C HIS A 80 -1.10 -30.69 -4.57
N HIS A 81 0.23 -30.72 -4.46
CA HIS A 81 0.90 -30.47 -3.18
C HIS A 81 0.73 -29.01 -2.73
N GLN A 82 0.85 -28.03 -3.62
CA GLN A 82 0.63 -26.61 -3.29
C GLN A 82 -0.78 -26.37 -2.72
N ILE A 83 -1.80 -27.00 -3.30
CA ILE A 83 -3.18 -26.98 -2.78
C ILE A 83 -3.25 -27.60 -1.38
N ARG A 84 -2.59 -28.72 -1.13
CA ARG A 84 -2.56 -29.33 0.21
C ARG A 84 -1.93 -28.39 1.24
N MET A 85 -0.85 -27.72 0.87
CA MET A 85 -0.14 -26.80 1.76
C MET A 85 -0.95 -25.54 2.10
N SER A 86 -1.99 -25.19 1.33
CA SER A 86 -2.92 -24.11 1.72
C SER A 86 -3.81 -24.49 2.91
N MET A 87 -3.72 -25.72 3.41
CA MET A 87 -4.39 -26.23 4.61
C MET A 87 -3.39 -26.63 5.70
N ASP A 88 -2.11 -26.24 5.58
CA ASP A 88 -1.09 -26.52 6.59
C ASP A 88 -1.48 -25.92 7.95
N PRO A 89 -1.17 -26.57 9.09
CA PRO A 89 -1.45 -26.01 10.41
C PRO A 89 -0.78 -24.65 10.67
N ASP A 90 0.38 -24.41 10.06
CA ASP A 90 1.15 -23.18 10.19
C ASP A 90 0.68 -22.11 9.19
N ASP A 91 0.49 -20.88 9.68
CA ASP A 91 -0.04 -19.80 8.86
C ASP A 91 0.98 -19.21 7.89
N THR A 92 2.28 -19.26 8.20
CA THR A 92 3.35 -18.83 7.28
C THR A 92 3.39 -19.75 6.05
N VAL A 93 3.15 -21.06 6.26
CA VAL A 93 3.04 -22.02 5.16
C VAL A 93 1.78 -21.76 4.32
N ARG A 94 0.61 -21.56 4.95
CA ARG A 94 -0.63 -21.21 4.22
C ARG A 94 -0.50 -19.89 3.46
N MET A 95 0.19 -18.90 4.05
CA MET A 95 0.51 -17.63 3.41
C MET A 95 1.41 -17.84 2.18
N SER A 96 2.46 -18.67 2.28
CA SER A 96 3.31 -19.03 1.14
C SER A 96 2.49 -19.70 0.04
N ALA A 97 1.59 -20.62 0.41
CA ALA A 97 0.73 -21.34 -0.53
C ALA A 97 -0.16 -20.42 -1.37
N ALA A 98 -0.61 -19.29 -0.82
CA ALA A 98 -1.50 -18.34 -1.49
C ALA A 98 -0.99 -17.87 -2.86
N TYR A 99 0.34 -17.81 -3.06
CA TYR A 99 0.95 -17.40 -4.33
C TYR A 99 0.83 -18.42 -5.46
N TYR A 100 0.65 -19.69 -5.12
CA TYR A 100 0.79 -20.79 -6.08
C TYR A 100 -0.52 -21.54 -6.31
N VAL A 101 -1.45 -21.48 -5.36
CA VAL A 101 -2.72 -22.19 -5.50
C VAL A 101 -3.61 -21.58 -6.59
N PRO A 102 -4.38 -22.40 -7.31
CA PRO A 102 -5.40 -21.90 -8.24
C PRO A 102 -6.38 -20.96 -7.55
N LYS A 103 -6.92 -19.98 -8.31
CA LYS A 103 -7.83 -18.94 -7.81
C LYS A 103 -8.93 -19.44 -6.87
N LYS A 104 -9.56 -20.58 -7.18
CA LYS A 104 -10.62 -21.17 -6.34
C LYS A 104 -10.20 -21.47 -4.90
N PHE A 105 -8.92 -21.78 -4.66
CA PHE A 105 -8.38 -22.02 -3.32
C PHE A 105 -7.90 -20.73 -2.67
N LEU A 106 -7.32 -19.80 -3.43
CA LEU A 106 -7.01 -18.45 -2.95
C LEU A 106 -8.27 -17.75 -2.41
N LEU A 107 -9.41 -17.90 -3.09
CA LEU A 107 -10.72 -17.41 -2.64
C LEU A 107 -11.17 -17.99 -1.29
N ARG A 108 -10.66 -19.14 -0.86
CA ARG A 108 -10.96 -19.69 0.47
C ARG A 108 -10.09 -19.06 1.56
N LEU A 109 -8.85 -18.71 1.22
CA LEU A 109 -7.89 -18.08 2.15
C LEU A 109 -8.34 -16.70 2.64
N ARG A 110 -9.27 -16.03 1.94
CA ARG A 110 -9.90 -14.80 2.43
C ARG A 110 -10.68 -14.98 3.74
N PHE A 111 -11.00 -16.21 4.11
CA PHE A 111 -11.67 -16.56 5.37
C PHE A 111 -10.74 -17.29 6.34
N ASP A 112 -9.41 -17.26 6.13
CA ASP A 112 -8.46 -17.91 7.02
C ASP A 112 -8.53 -17.31 8.43
N LYS A 113 -8.31 -18.14 9.45
CA LYS A 113 -8.28 -17.69 10.85
C LYS A 113 -7.13 -16.70 11.12
N SER A 114 -6.00 -16.84 10.44
CA SER A 114 -4.83 -15.97 10.61
C SER A 114 -5.01 -14.69 9.81
N ARG A 115 -4.80 -13.54 10.47
CA ARG A 115 -4.83 -12.24 9.81
C ARG A 115 -3.79 -12.16 8.68
N GLU A 116 -2.62 -12.75 8.84
CA GLU A 116 -1.53 -12.66 7.86
C GLU A 116 -1.88 -13.39 6.56
N VAL A 117 -2.58 -14.51 6.67
CA VAL A 117 -3.09 -15.23 5.49
C VAL A 117 -4.18 -14.44 4.78
N ARG A 118 -5.09 -13.78 5.52
CA ARG A 118 -6.11 -12.91 4.92
C ARG A 118 -5.51 -11.66 4.28
N ILE A 119 -4.50 -11.04 4.90
CA ILE A 119 -3.71 -9.93 4.32
C ILE A 119 -3.10 -10.37 2.98
N ARG A 120 -2.46 -11.55 2.95
CA ARG A 120 -1.90 -12.12 1.73
C ARG A 120 -2.97 -12.38 0.67
N ALA A 121 -4.11 -12.96 1.06
CA ALA A 121 -5.22 -13.21 0.16
C ALA A 121 -5.76 -11.90 -0.44
N ALA A 122 -6.05 -10.88 0.38
CA ALA A 122 -6.49 -9.56 -0.09
C ALA A 122 -5.47 -8.91 -1.03
N GLY A 123 -4.18 -9.08 -0.74
CA GLY A 123 -3.09 -8.60 -1.58
C GLY A 123 -3.09 -9.21 -2.99
N LEU A 124 -3.53 -10.47 -3.12
CA LEU A 124 -3.55 -11.22 -4.39
C LEU A 124 -4.90 -11.21 -5.11
N LEU A 125 -6.02 -11.04 -4.39
CA LEU A 125 -7.37 -10.99 -4.97
C LEU A 125 -7.69 -9.63 -5.59
N GLU A 126 -8.58 -9.60 -6.58
CA GLU A 126 -8.95 -8.39 -7.33
C GLU A 126 -10.47 -8.28 -7.53
N GLY A 127 -10.93 -7.07 -7.86
CA GLY A 127 -12.32 -6.82 -8.23
C GLY A 127 -13.31 -7.28 -7.15
N LEU A 128 -14.36 -7.98 -7.59
CA LEU A 128 -15.45 -8.43 -6.73
C LEU A 128 -15.06 -9.58 -5.78
N ASP A 129 -13.89 -10.19 -5.96
CA ASP A 129 -13.42 -11.25 -5.06
C ASP A 129 -13.14 -10.72 -3.64
N LEU A 130 -12.93 -9.41 -3.51
CA LEU A 130 -12.67 -8.69 -2.27
C LEU A 130 -13.94 -8.32 -1.50
N VAL A 131 -15.13 -8.39 -2.11
CA VAL A 131 -16.40 -7.97 -1.49
C VAL A 131 -16.63 -8.65 -0.12
N PRO A 132 -16.40 -9.97 0.05
CA PRO A 132 -16.59 -10.60 1.37
C PRO A 132 -15.60 -10.15 2.44
N MET A 133 -14.56 -9.42 2.08
CA MET A 133 -13.53 -8.90 2.98
C MET A 133 -13.80 -7.43 3.39
N LEU A 134 -14.88 -6.81 2.89
CA LEU A 134 -15.31 -5.45 3.26
C LEU A 134 -15.51 -5.30 4.78
N ILE A 135 -15.97 -6.36 5.44
CA ILE A 135 -16.25 -6.42 6.88
C ILE A 135 -15.23 -7.28 7.63
N ASP A 136 -14.02 -7.47 7.08
CA ASP A 136 -12.98 -8.22 7.79
C ASP A 136 -12.74 -7.60 9.17
N PRO A 137 -12.61 -8.39 10.24
CA PRO A 137 -12.37 -7.84 11.58
C PRO A 137 -11.06 -7.05 11.65
N ASP A 138 -10.08 -7.36 10.81
CA ASP A 138 -8.80 -6.67 10.77
C ASP A 138 -8.84 -5.44 9.84
N TYR A 139 -8.58 -4.26 10.41
CA TYR A 139 -8.65 -3.02 9.64
C TYR A 139 -7.59 -2.94 8.53
N TYR A 140 -6.45 -3.62 8.67
CA TYR A 140 -5.41 -3.58 7.64
C TYR A 140 -5.82 -4.39 6.41
N VAL A 141 -6.58 -5.49 6.62
CA VAL A 141 -7.26 -6.19 5.52
C VAL A 141 -8.24 -5.24 4.84
N ARG A 142 -9.10 -4.54 5.61
CA ARG A 142 -10.05 -3.56 5.04
C ARG A 142 -9.34 -2.40 4.31
N GLN A 143 -8.18 -1.94 4.76
CA GLN A 143 -7.37 -0.98 4.01
C GLN A 143 -6.93 -1.51 2.65
N ILE A 144 -6.45 -2.75 2.58
CA ILE A 144 -6.06 -3.38 1.31
C ILE A 144 -7.27 -3.49 0.38
N VAL A 145 -8.44 -3.86 0.93
CA VAL A 145 -9.71 -3.89 0.19
C VAL A 145 -10.04 -2.50 -0.36
N ALA A 146 -10.02 -1.46 0.48
CA ALA A 146 -10.30 -0.07 0.08
C ALA A 146 -9.34 0.46 -1.01
N ARG A 147 -8.12 -0.06 -1.10
CA ARG A 147 -7.18 0.29 -2.19
C ARG A 147 -7.52 -0.35 -3.54
N LYS A 148 -8.21 -1.50 -3.53
CA LYS A 148 -8.31 -2.38 -4.72
C LYS A 148 -9.74 -2.65 -5.19
N ILE A 149 -10.73 -2.54 -4.32
CA ILE A 149 -12.13 -2.85 -4.66
C ILE A 149 -12.65 -1.88 -5.75
N PRO A 150 -13.56 -2.30 -6.65
CA PRO A 150 -14.16 -1.40 -7.64
C PRO A 150 -14.80 -0.17 -7.00
N LEU A 151 -14.79 0.96 -7.71
CA LEU A 151 -15.13 2.27 -7.16
C LEU A 151 -16.56 2.33 -6.61
N GLU A 152 -17.49 1.67 -7.28
CA GLU A 152 -18.90 1.59 -6.91
C GLU A 152 -19.15 0.89 -5.57
N TRP A 153 -18.16 0.15 -5.05
CA TRP A 153 -18.24 -0.51 -3.74
C TRP A 153 -17.60 0.29 -2.61
N LEU A 154 -16.84 1.34 -2.92
CA LEU A 154 -16.17 2.15 -1.88
C LEU A 154 -17.16 2.86 -0.95
N ILE A 155 -18.38 3.12 -1.43
CA ILE A 155 -19.43 3.75 -0.63
C ILE A 155 -19.76 2.94 0.64
N PHE A 156 -19.65 1.61 0.60
CA PHE A 156 -19.89 0.75 1.76
C PHE A 156 -18.79 0.84 2.83
N MET A 157 -17.68 1.50 2.53
CA MET A 157 -16.53 1.68 3.43
C MET A 157 -16.39 3.12 3.94
N VAL A 158 -17.26 4.04 3.50
CA VAL A 158 -17.18 5.47 3.84
C VAL A 158 -17.31 5.73 5.34
N SER A 159 -18.01 4.85 6.05
CA SER A 159 -18.19 4.91 7.51
C SER A 159 -17.39 3.84 8.24
N ASP A 160 -16.30 3.33 7.65
CA ASP A 160 -15.42 2.39 8.35
C ASP A 160 -14.98 2.99 9.69
N PRO A 161 -14.99 2.25 10.81
CA PRO A 161 -14.58 2.78 12.10
C PRO A 161 -13.14 3.32 12.10
N GLU A 162 -12.27 2.77 11.26
CA GLU A 162 -10.85 3.11 11.24
C GLU A 162 -10.56 4.22 10.23
N ALA A 163 -10.02 5.34 10.73
CA ALA A 163 -9.68 6.50 9.90
C ALA A 163 -8.73 6.12 8.75
N ALA A 164 -7.78 5.22 9.01
CA ALA A 164 -6.84 4.79 7.98
C ALA A 164 -7.50 4.02 6.83
N VAL A 165 -8.64 3.35 7.05
CA VAL A 165 -9.46 2.80 5.96
C VAL A 165 -10.18 3.93 5.22
N ARG A 166 -10.82 4.85 5.96
CA ARG A 166 -11.52 6.00 5.37
C ARG A 166 -10.60 6.91 4.56
N ILE A 167 -9.31 7.01 4.90
CA ILE A 167 -8.30 7.69 4.08
C ILE A 167 -8.11 6.98 2.73
N GLU A 168 -7.98 5.65 2.71
CA GLU A 168 -7.87 4.91 1.43
C GLU A 168 -9.15 5.02 0.60
N VAL A 169 -10.32 5.08 1.24
CA VAL A 169 -11.60 5.39 0.58
C VAL A 169 -11.58 6.80 -0.01
N ALA A 170 -11.22 7.81 0.80
CA ALA A 170 -11.14 9.21 0.39
C ALA A 170 -10.21 9.43 -0.80
N LYS A 171 -9.14 8.65 -0.95
CA LYS A 171 -8.23 8.73 -2.11
C LYS A 171 -8.89 8.33 -3.44
N ARG A 172 -9.94 7.50 -3.42
CA ARG A 172 -10.47 6.85 -4.63
C ARG A 172 -11.95 7.12 -4.89
N ILE A 173 -12.76 7.32 -3.85
CA ILE A 173 -14.22 7.43 -3.96
C ILE A 173 -14.64 8.62 -4.85
N GLY A 174 -15.82 8.53 -5.46
CA GLY A 174 -16.40 9.63 -6.25
C GLY A 174 -16.79 10.84 -5.38
N GLU A 175 -17.21 11.91 -6.04
CA GLU A 175 -17.58 13.19 -5.44
C GLU A 175 -18.66 13.05 -4.33
N GLU A 176 -19.69 12.24 -4.57
CA GLU A 176 -20.73 11.95 -3.57
C GLU A 176 -20.15 11.42 -2.26
N GLY A 177 -19.15 10.53 -2.34
CA GLY A 177 -18.47 9.99 -1.15
C GLY A 177 -17.51 10.97 -0.50
N LEU A 178 -16.84 11.82 -1.29
CA LEU A 178 -16.03 12.92 -0.75
C LEU A 178 -16.89 13.89 0.06
N ASN A 179 -18.11 14.18 -0.40
CA ASN A 179 -19.06 15.03 0.31
C ASN A 179 -19.45 14.45 1.68
N ILE A 180 -19.59 13.12 1.79
CA ILE A 180 -19.83 12.45 3.08
C ILE A 180 -18.60 12.60 4.00
N LEU A 181 -17.40 12.37 3.47
CA LEU A 181 -16.14 12.42 4.24
C LEU A 181 -15.67 13.85 4.57
N ALA A 182 -16.27 14.88 3.97
CA ALA A 182 -15.89 16.28 4.21
C ALA A 182 -15.99 16.68 5.68
N ASN A 183 -16.91 16.08 6.43
CA ASN A 183 -17.11 16.35 7.86
C ASN A 183 -16.51 15.27 8.77
N ASP A 184 -15.57 14.47 8.27
CA ASP A 184 -14.95 13.41 9.07
C ASP A 184 -14.29 13.98 10.34
N LEU A 185 -14.39 13.27 11.45
CA LEU A 185 -13.78 13.70 12.70
C LEU A 185 -12.24 13.70 12.63
N ASN A 186 -11.67 12.83 11.79
CA ASN A 186 -10.23 12.69 11.64
C ASN A 186 -9.66 13.73 10.64
N GLU A 187 -8.63 14.45 11.09
CA GLU A 187 -7.93 15.48 10.30
C GLU A 187 -7.36 14.94 8.97
N ASP A 188 -6.73 13.77 8.98
CA ASP A 188 -6.08 13.19 7.79
C ASP A 188 -7.09 12.76 6.72
N VAL A 189 -8.28 12.33 7.14
CA VAL A 189 -9.39 12.06 6.21
C VAL A 189 -9.84 13.37 5.54
N ARG A 190 -10.09 14.42 6.31
CA ARG A 190 -10.49 15.73 5.76
C ARG A 190 -9.41 16.34 4.88
N LEU A 191 -8.13 16.21 5.25
CA LEU A 191 -6.99 16.59 4.41
C LEU A 191 -7.02 15.87 3.06
N THR A 192 -7.26 14.55 3.08
CA THR A 192 -7.34 13.75 1.85
C THR A 192 -8.53 14.19 0.99
N VAL A 193 -9.67 14.48 1.61
CA VAL A 193 -10.86 15.00 0.90
C VAL A 193 -10.55 16.34 0.24
N VAL A 194 -10.05 17.31 1.01
CA VAL A 194 -9.69 18.63 0.50
C VAL A 194 -8.75 18.49 -0.69
N SER A 195 -7.71 17.64 -0.59
CA SER A 195 -6.72 17.45 -1.67
C SER A 195 -7.32 17.02 -3.02
N ARG A 196 -8.52 16.41 -3.01
CA ARG A 196 -9.20 15.90 -4.20
C ARG A 196 -10.37 16.76 -4.70
N LEU A 197 -11.02 17.52 -3.82
CA LEU A 197 -12.16 18.34 -4.20
C LEU A 197 -11.76 19.45 -5.19
N ASP A 198 -12.72 19.83 -6.03
CA ASP A 198 -12.56 20.97 -6.93
C ASP A 198 -12.38 22.27 -6.14
N SER A 199 -11.61 23.20 -6.71
CA SER A 199 -11.32 24.50 -6.08
C SER A 199 -12.56 25.30 -5.67
N ASN A 200 -13.69 25.13 -6.38
CA ASN A 200 -14.95 25.81 -6.09
C ASN A 200 -15.62 25.29 -4.82
N GLU A 201 -15.34 24.04 -4.42
CA GLU A 201 -15.93 23.40 -3.26
C GLU A 201 -15.16 23.67 -1.96
N LEU A 202 -13.92 24.15 -2.06
CA LEU A 202 -13.01 24.32 -0.91
C LEU A 202 -13.47 25.41 0.08
N SER A 203 -14.38 26.28 -0.34
CA SER A 203 -14.95 27.33 0.51
C SER A 203 -15.61 26.79 1.79
N ARG A 204 -16.13 25.55 1.77
CA ARG A 204 -16.72 24.91 2.97
C ARG A 204 -15.70 24.59 4.08
N PHE A 205 -14.41 24.57 3.76
CA PHE A 205 -13.32 24.25 4.71
C PHE A 205 -12.58 25.49 5.24
N ILE A 206 -13.06 26.70 4.95
CA ILE A 206 -12.45 27.96 5.43
C ILE A 206 -12.32 27.98 6.95
N ASN A 207 -13.32 27.42 7.65
CA ASN A 207 -13.36 27.36 9.11
C ASN A 207 -12.97 25.98 9.66
N ASP A 208 -12.26 25.14 8.91
CA ASP A 208 -11.84 23.83 9.44
C ASP A 208 -10.99 24.04 10.70
N PRO A 209 -11.24 23.28 11.79
CA PRO A 209 -10.48 23.45 13.03
C PRO A 209 -8.98 23.18 12.83
N SER A 210 -8.61 22.31 11.90
CA SER A 210 -7.21 22.03 11.59
C SER A 210 -6.59 23.10 10.72
N TRP A 211 -5.49 23.68 11.21
CA TRP A 211 -4.67 24.59 10.39
C TRP A 211 -4.08 23.90 9.16
N LYS A 212 -3.81 22.58 9.21
CA LYS A 212 -3.28 21.84 8.06
C LYS A 212 -4.33 21.75 6.95
N VAL A 213 -5.59 21.50 7.31
CA VAL A 213 -6.69 21.48 6.34
C VAL A 213 -6.87 22.86 5.73
N ARG A 214 -6.91 23.91 6.56
CA ARG A 214 -6.98 25.30 6.07
C ARG A 214 -5.79 25.65 5.18
N PHE A 215 -4.59 25.21 5.52
CA PHE A 215 -3.40 25.38 4.68
C PHE A 215 -3.57 24.74 3.30
N GLU A 216 -4.04 23.49 3.25
CA GLU A 216 -4.28 22.80 1.97
C GLU A 216 -5.41 23.43 1.15
N VAL A 217 -6.40 24.05 1.80
CA VAL A 217 -7.41 24.89 1.15
C VAL A 217 -6.76 26.12 0.51
N VAL A 218 -5.96 26.89 1.27
CA VAL A 218 -5.32 28.12 0.78
C VAL A 218 -4.48 27.90 -0.47
N ARG A 219 -3.86 26.72 -0.62
CA ARG A 219 -3.06 26.39 -1.80
C ARG A 219 -3.85 26.36 -3.10
N ARG A 220 -5.14 26.03 -3.04
CA ARG A 220 -5.95 25.75 -4.24
C ARG A 220 -7.25 26.53 -4.34
N ILE A 221 -7.72 27.16 -3.27
CA ILE A 221 -8.99 27.90 -3.27
C ILE A 221 -8.98 29.01 -4.33
N HIS A 222 -10.16 29.32 -4.86
CA HIS A 222 -10.33 30.41 -5.82
C HIS A 222 -9.76 31.74 -5.27
N PRO A 223 -9.03 32.54 -6.09
CA PRO A 223 -8.45 33.82 -5.67
C PRO A 223 -9.40 34.76 -4.94
N GLY A 224 -10.67 34.83 -5.37
CA GLY A 224 -11.68 35.69 -4.75
C GLY A 224 -11.98 35.37 -3.27
N SER A 225 -11.63 34.18 -2.79
CA SER A 225 -11.81 33.77 -1.39
C SER A 225 -10.50 33.78 -0.59
N LEU A 226 -9.36 34.09 -1.21
CA LEU A 226 -8.04 34.00 -0.60
C LEU A 226 -7.83 35.05 0.51
N GLN A 227 -8.45 36.23 0.36
CA GLN A 227 -8.35 37.35 1.29
C GLN A 227 -8.68 36.97 2.74
N ILE A 228 -9.63 36.05 2.94
CA ILE A 228 -10.06 35.61 4.28
C ILE A 228 -8.90 34.99 5.06
N PHE A 229 -8.03 34.25 4.38
CA PHE A 229 -6.91 33.55 5.01
C PHE A 229 -5.73 34.45 5.37
N CYS A 230 -5.66 35.68 4.83
CA CYS A 230 -4.65 36.66 5.26
C CYS A 230 -4.78 37.04 6.75
N GLN A 231 -5.91 36.71 7.38
CA GLN A 231 -6.23 36.92 8.78
C GLN A 231 -6.47 35.60 9.54
N ASP A 232 -6.10 34.44 8.98
CA ASP A 232 -6.20 33.14 9.66
C ASP A 232 -5.55 33.18 11.06
N GLN A 233 -6.00 32.37 12.01
CA GLN A 233 -5.38 32.30 13.34
C GLN A 233 -3.95 31.71 13.31
N ASP A 234 -3.64 30.87 12.33
CA ASP A 234 -2.34 30.24 12.17
C ASP A 234 -1.41 31.10 11.30
N SER A 235 -0.16 31.30 11.76
CA SER A 235 0.81 32.14 11.05
C SER A 235 1.23 31.59 9.70
N PHE A 236 1.41 30.27 9.56
CA PHE A 236 1.82 29.67 8.30
C PHE A 236 0.73 29.82 7.25
N VAL A 237 -0.53 29.62 7.64
CA VAL A 237 -1.68 29.83 6.74
C VAL A 237 -1.76 31.30 6.29
N ARG A 238 -1.66 32.25 7.23
CA ARG A 238 -1.67 33.69 6.92
C ARG A 238 -0.57 34.12 5.97
N GLU A 239 0.66 33.72 6.27
CA GLU A 239 1.84 34.11 5.49
C GLU A 239 1.75 33.55 4.07
N PHE A 240 1.36 32.29 3.93
CA PHE A 240 1.19 31.67 2.62
C PHE A 240 0.05 32.32 1.81
N ALA A 241 -1.07 32.67 2.45
CA ALA A 241 -2.16 33.37 1.79
C ALA A 241 -1.73 34.74 1.24
N LYS A 242 -0.93 35.50 2.00
CA LYS A 242 -0.38 36.79 1.57
C LYS A 242 0.57 36.64 0.38
N LEU A 243 1.47 35.66 0.43
CA LEU A 243 2.39 35.37 -0.68
C LEU A 243 1.62 35.03 -1.96
N ARG A 244 0.62 34.13 -1.88
CA ARG A 244 -0.19 33.75 -3.05
C ARG A 244 -1.01 34.92 -3.59
N MET A 245 -1.50 35.82 -2.72
CA MET A 245 -2.15 37.07 -3.15
C MET A 245 -1.20 37.96 -3.94
N GLU A 246 0.00 38.22 -3.43
CA GLU A 246 1.02 39.05 -4.09
C GLU A 246 1.39 38.49 -5.47
N GLU A 247 1.57 37.18 -5.58
CA GLU A 247 1.83 36.49 -6.86
C GLU A 247 0.69 36.72 -7.86
N LEU A 248 -0.57 36.61 -7.43
CA LEU A 248 -1.75 36.82 -8.29
C LEU A 248 -1.88 38.29 -8.73
N TYR A 249 -1.59 39.25 -7.86
CA TYR A 249 -1.55 40.67 -8.22
C TYR A 249 -0.46 40.95 -9.26
N GLY A 250 0.75 40.42 -9.07
CA GLY A 250 1.85 40.57 -10.02
C GLY A 250 1.55 39.95 -11.39
N GLN A 251 0.91 38.78 -11.43
CA GLN A 251 0.47 38.15 -12.69
C GLN A 251 -0.61 38.98 -13.40
N THR A 252 -1.56 39.55 -12.66
CA THR A 252 -2.64 40.36 -13.23
C THR A 252 -2.09 41.64 -13.87
N GLN A 253 -1.16 42.33 -13.22
CA GLN A 253 -0.51 43.53 -13.77
C GLN A 253 0.28 43.20 -15.04
N ASN A 254 1.06 42.11 -15.04
CA ASN A 254 1.81 41.68 -16.22
C ASN A 254 0.90 41.33 -17.40
N ASN A 255 -0.24 40.68 -17.15
CA ASN A 255 -1.20 40.35 -18.20
C ASN A 255 -1.93 41.59 -18.75
N GLN A 256 -2.24 42.57 -17.91
CA GLN A 256 -2.81 43.85 -18.36
C GLN A 256 -1.82 44.63 -19.22
N LEU A 257 -0.54 44.67 -18.84
CA LEU A 257 0.52 45.27 -19.64
C LEU A 257 0.62 44.59 -21.02
N LYS A 258 0.70 43.26 -21.08
CA LYS A 258 0.76 42.53 -22.37
C LYS A 258 -0.42 42.83 -23.29
N LYS A 259 -1.66 42.79 -22.78
CA LYS A 259 -2.87 43.11 -23.56
C LYS A 259 -2.86 44.55 -24.07
N GLY A 260 -2.37 45.50 -23.27
CA GLY A 260 -2.23 46.90 -23.68
C GLY A 260 -1.21 47.08 -24.81
N TRP A 261 -0.13 46.28 -24.84
CA TRP A 261 0.85 46.29 -25.91
C TRP A 261 0.33 45.64 -27.20
N GLU A 262 -0.45 44.56 -27.10
CA GLU A 262 -1.07 43.91 -28.27
C GLU A 262 -2.14 44.82 -28.91
N LYS A 263 -3.00 45.45 -28.11
CA LYS A 263 -4.02 46.38 -28.62
C LYS A 263 -3.40 47.58 -29.35
N LYS A 264 -2.31 48.16 -28.83
CA LYS A 264 -1.58 49.24 -29.53
C LYS A 264 -1.00 48.79 -30.87
N LYS A 265 -0.52 47.55 -30.98
CA LYS A 265 -0.01 47.01 -32.26
C LYS A 265 -1.11 46.78 -33.29
N ASP A 266 -2.31 46.43 -32.85
CA ASP A 266 -3.45 46.23 -33.76
C ASP A 266 -4.02 47.59 -34.22
N ASP A 267 -4.13 48.58 -33.32
CA ASP A 267 -4.52 49.95 -33.68
C ASP A 267 -3.52 50.61 -34.65
N GLU A 268 -2.21 50.36 -34.50
CA GLU A 268 -1.16 50.81 -35.43
C GLU A 268 -1.20 50.11 -36.80
N ARG A 269 -1.80 48.91 -36.90
CA ARG A 269 -1.98 48.18 -38.16
C ARG A 269 -3.25 48.60 -38.91
N GLU A 270 -4.31 48.96 -38.19
CA GLU A 270 -5.55 49.46 -38.79
C GLU A 270 -5.45 50.92 -39.25
N GLY A 271 -4.59 51.74 -38.65
CA GLY A 271 -4.34 53.14 -39.05
C GLY A 271 -3.53 53.34 -40.34
N HIS A 272 -3.14 52.26 -41.04
CA HIS A 272 -2.35 52.29 -42.27
C HIS A 272 -3.07 51.68 -43.50
N GLN A 273 -4.40 51.53 -43.46
CA GLN A 273 -5.24 51.20 -44.62
C GLN A 273 -6.02 52.41 -45.15
#